data_AF-A0A1J3FF10-F1
#
_entry.id   AF-A0A1J3FF10-F1
#
_cell.length_a   1.000
_cell.length_b   1.000
_cell.length_c   1.000
_cell.angle_alpha   90.00
_cell.angle_beta   90.00
_cell.angle_gamma   90.00
#
_symmetry.space_group_name_H-M   'P 1'
#
loop_
_entity.id
_entity.type
_entity.pdbx_description
1 polymer ?
#
loop_
_entity_poly.entity_id
_entity_poly.type
_entity_poly.pdbx_seq_one_letter_code
_entity_poly.pdbx_strand_id
1 'polypeptide(L)' 'SVGRPAPATSLDLKASAFDPKEKLWTKFPSEGSKYTPPHQSVEFKWKDYCPVVFRTLRKLFSVDAADYMLSICGNDALRE' A
#
# COMPACT_ATOMS: atom_id res chain seq x y z
N SER A 1 -0.89 1.54 -2.32
CA SER A 1 -0.97 1.40 -0.86
C SER A 1 -2.27 0.70 -0.50
N VAL A 2 -2.33 0.04 0.64
CA VAL A 2 -3.49 -0.76 1.09
C VAL A 2 -4.75 0.08 1.27
N GLY A 3 -4.62 1.34 1.72
CA GLY A 3 -5.77 2.25 1.89
C GLY A 3 -6.40 2.76 0.59
N ARG A 4 -5.88 2.40 -0.59
CA ARG A 4 -6.48 2.79 -1.87
C ARG A 4 -7.60 1.81 -2.23
N PRO A 5 -8.84 2.30 -2.48
CA PRO A 5 -9.92 1.46 -3.00
C PRO A 5 -9.47 0.79 -4.30
N ALA A 6 -9.65 -0.52 -4.39
CA ALA A 6 -9.36 -1.28 -5.60
C ALA A 6 -10.49 -2.28 -5.84
N PRO A 7 -10.80 -2.59 -7.12
CA PRO A 7 -11.82 -3.59 -7.43
C PRO A 7 -11.50 -4.95 -6.81
N ALA A 8 -12.54 -5.72 -6.57
CA ALA A 8 -12.44 -7.07 -6.00
C ALA A 8 -11.41 -7.90 -6.78
N THR A 9 -10.35 -8.31 -6.10
CA THR A 9 -9.35 -9.18 -6.70
C THR A 9 -9.85 -10.61 -6.80
N SER A 10 -9.84 -11.13 -8.02
CA SER A 10 -9.74 -12.55 -8.30
C SER A 10 -8.41 -13.11 -7.74
N LEU A 11 -8.41 -14.40 -7.36
CA LEU A 11 -7.17 -15.13 -7.10
C LEU A 11 -6.41 -15.46 -8.39
N ASP A 12 -7.10 -15.39 -9.53
CA ASP A 12 -6.49 -15.55 -10.85
C ASP A 12 -5.78 -14.25 -11.26
N LEU A 13 -4.45 -14.26 -11.14
CA LEU A 13 -3.58 -13.14 -11.49
C LEU A 13 -2.91 -13.39 -12.83
N LYS A 14 -3.00 -12.42 -13.74
CA LYS A 14 -2.21 -12.42 -14.97
C LYS A 14 -0.72 -12.33 -14.63
N ALA A 15 0.13 -12.96 -15.44
CA ALA A 15 1.59 -12.90 -15.29
C ALA A 15 2.12 -11.45 -15.23
N SER A 16 1.48 -10.52 -15.95
CA SER A 16 1.83 -9.09 -15.92
C SER A 16 1.69 -8.45 -14.53
N ALA A 17 0.84 -8.99 -13.64
CA ALA A 17 0.69 -8.47 -12.28
C ALA A 17 1.97 -8.64 -11.44
N PHE A 18 2.87 -9.53 -11.85
CA PHE A 18 4.15 -9.81 -11.19
C PHE A 18 5.31 -9.03 -11.81
N ASP A 19 5.09 -8.21 -12.85
CA ASP A 19 6.16 -7.39 -13.43
C ASP A 19 6.66 -6.38 -12.37
N PRO A 20 7.94 -6.41 -11.96
CA PRO A 20 8.49 -5.45 -11.00
C PRO A 20 8.40 -3.98 -11.47
N LYS A 21 8.14 -3.76 -12.76
CA LYS A 21 7.87 -2.43 -13.34
C LYS A 21 6.46 -1.93 -13.03
N GLU A 22 5.50 -2.81 -12.72
CA GLU A 22 4.18 -2.48 -12.18
C GLU A 22 4.34 -1.94 -10.75
N LYS A 23 4.79 -0.69 -10.67
CA LYS A 23 5.08 0.03 -9.43
C LYS A 23 4.31 1.34 -9.41
N LEU A 24 3.58 1.58 -8.32
CA LEU A 24 2.87 2.82 -8.11
C LEU A 24 3.73 3.74 -7.24
N TRP A 25 4.12 4.88 -7.80
CA TRP A 25 4.76 5.95 -7.05
C TRP A 25 3.71 6.93 -6.55
N THR A 26 3.75 7.22 -5.25
CA THR A 26 2.96 8.28 -4.63
C THR A 26 3.91 9.29 -3.99
N LYS A 27 3.76 10.57 -4.31
CA LYS A 27 4.54 11.64 -3.67
C LYS A 27 3.84 12.09 -2.40
N PHE A 28 4.62 12.36 -1.37
CA PHE A 28 4.19 12.84 -0.06
C PHE A 28 4.95 14.15 0.24
N PRO A 29 4.47 15.29 -0.31
CA PRO A 29 5.00 16.61 0.05
C PRO A 29 4.61 16.97 1.49
N SER A 30 5.48 17.70 2.20
CA SER A 30 5.25 18.06 3.61
C SER A 30 3.99 18.91 3.81
N GLU A 31 3.68 19.84 2.89
CA GLU A 31 2.43 20.61 2.92
C GLU A 31 1.17 19.80 2.54
N GLY A 32 1.33 18.54 2.12
CA GLY A 32 0.24 17.70 1.63
C GLY A 32 -0.16 17.99 0.18
N SER A 33 -1.13 17.23 -0.31
CA SER A 33 -1.67 17.35 -1.66
C SER A 33 -3.15 17.03 -1.68
N LYS A 34 -3.79 17.08 -2.85
CA LYS A 34 -5.16 16.58 -3.04
C LYS A 34 -5.34 15.11 -2.58
N TYR A 35 -4.28 14.31 -2.59
CA TYR A 35 -4.34 12.86 -2.34
C TYR A 35 -3.58 12.38 -1.11
N THR A 36 -2.79 13.25 -0.47
CA THR A 36 -1.95 12.93 0.69
C THR A 36 -2.10 14.01 1.75
N PRO A 37 -2.31 13.67 3.02
CA PRO A 37 -2.43 14.68 4.07
C PRO A 37 -1.08 15.40 4.31
N PRO A 38 -1.10 16.63 4.84
CA PRO A 38 0.11 17.29 5.34
C PRO A 38 0.76 16.50 6.48
N HIS A 39 2.07 16.59 6.62
CA HIS A 39 2.83 15.88 7.66
C HIS A 39 4.13 16.61 8.05
N GLN A 40 4.68 16.27 9.22
CA GLN A 40 5.91 16.88 9.73
C GLN A 40 7.19 16.29 9.13
N SER A 41 7.12 15.12 8.50
CA SER A 41 8.26 14.52 7.80
C SER A 41 8.68 15.35 6.58
N VAL A 42 9.94 15.21 6.17
CA VAL A 42 10.43 15.75 4.89
C VAL A 42 9.67 15.14 3.71
N GLU A 43 9.62 15.84 2.57
CA GLU A 43 9.03 15.28 1.35
C GLU A 43 9.66 13.93 1.01
N PHE A 44 8.82 12.94 0.72
CA PHE A 44 9.27 11.63 0.27
C PHE A 44 8.38 11.03 -0.83
N LYS A 45 8.82 9.91 -1.38
CA LYS A 45 8.05 9.14 -2.36
C LYS A 45 7.85 7.72 -1.86
N TRP A 46 6.61 7.29 -1.81
CA TRP A 46 6.24 5.91 -1.53
C TRP A 46 6.16 5.11 -2.82
N LYS A 47 6.78 3.94 -2.84
CA LYS A 47 6.74 3.02 -3.98
C LYS A 47 6.06 1.73 -3.57
N ASP A 48 4.98 1.39 -4.27
CA ASP A 48 4.23 0.16 -4.05
C ASP A 48 4.46 -0.79 -5.22
N TYR A 49 5.09 -1.94 -4.96
CA TYR A 49 5.42 -2.92 -5.98
C TYR A 49 4.34 -3.98 -6.09
N CYS A 50 3.96 -4.32 -7.31
CA CYS A 50 3.00 -5.40 -7.60
C CYS A 50 1.77 -5.33 -6.66
N PRO A 51 1.09 -4.17 -6.54
CA PRO A 51 0.09 -3.93 -5.49
C PRO A 51 -1.08 -4.91 -5.53
N VAL A 52 -1.37 -5.47 -6.71
CA VAL A 52 -2.40 -6.50 -6.89
C VAL A 52 -1.94 -7.85 -6.33
N VAL A 53 -0.67 -8.23 -6.55
CA VAL A 53 -0.08 -9.47 -6.01
C VAL A 53 -0.11 -9.45 -4.48
N PHE A 54 0.41 -8.41 -3.84
CA PHE A 54 0.40 -8.33 -2.37
C PHE A 54 -1.00 -8.16 -1.78
N ARG A 55 -1.98 -7.62 -2.54
CA ARG A 55 -3.38 -7.65 -2.13
C ARG A 55 -3.95 -9.07 -2.17
N THR A 56 -3.63 -9.85 -3.20
CA THR A 56 -4.05 -11.25 -3.30
C THR A 56 -3.38 -12.11 -2.24
N LEU A 57 -2.08 -11.94 -1.98
CA LEU A 57 -1.38 -12.64 -0.90
C LEU A 57 -2.02 -12.39 0.46
N ARG A 58 -2.36 -11.13 0.80
CA ARG A 58 -3.07 -10.83 2.06
C ARG A 58 -4.40 -11.58 2.16
N LYS A 59 -5.18 -11.65 1.09
CA LYS A 59 -6.42 -12.45 1.07
C LYS A 59 -6.17 -13.94 1.25
N LEU A 60 -5.14 -14.49 0.60
CA LEU A 60 -4.77 -15.91 0.72
C LEU A 60 -4.37 -16.29 2.15
N PHE A 61 -3.72 -15.37 2.86
CA PHE A 61 -3.37 -15.54 4.28
C PHE A 61 -4.44 -15.04 5.25
N SER A 62 -5.64 -14.71 4.76
CA SER A 62 -6.76 -14.18 5.56
C SER A 62 -6.38 -12.95 6.41
N VAL A 63 -5.45 -12.14 5.90
CA VAL A 63 -5.02 -10.89 6.52
C VAL A 63 -5.97 -9.79 6.05
N ASP A 64 -6.81 -9.31 6.97
CA ASP A 64 -7.69 -8.18 6.70
C ASP A 64 -6.90 -6.91 6.40
N ALA A 65 -7.43 -6.08 5.50
CA ALA A 65 -6.73 -4.88 5.05
C ALA A 65 -6.66 -3.79 6.12
N ALA A 66 -7.70 -3.63 6.93
CA ALA A 66 -7.72 -2.65 8.02
C ALA A 66 -6.80 -3.12 9.17
N ASP A 67 -6.89 -4.40 9.54
CA ASP A 67 -6.03 -4.98 10.58
C ASP A 67 -4.55 -4.93 10.18
N TYR A 68 -4.24 -5.21 8.91
CA TYR A 68 -2.89 -5.05 8.38
C TYR A 68 -2.41 -3.59 8.53
N MET A 69 -3.22 -2.61 8.14
CA MET A 69 -2.86 -1.19 8.27
C MET A 69 -2.67 -0.77 9.72
N LEU A 70 -3.52 -1.22 10.64
CA LEU A 70 -3.38 -0.91 12.06
C LEU A 70 -2.13 -1.56 12.67
N SER A 71 -1.79 -2.79 12.26
CA SER A 71 -0.60 -3.46 12.79
C SER A 71 0.72 -2.86 12.31
N ILE A 72 0.77 -2.27 11.11
CA ILE A 72 2.01 -1.68 10.54
C ILE A 72 2.08 -0.14 10.60
N CYS A 73 0.96 0.55 10.78
CA CYS A 73 0.91 2.01 10.87
C CYS A 73 0.32 2.50 12.20
N GLY A 74 -0.10 1.60 13.09
CA GLY A 74 -0.56 1.94 14.42
C GLY A 74 0.58 2.43 15.31
N ASN A 75 0.22 2.99 16.46
CA ASN A 75 1.17 3.63 17.38
C ASN A 75 2.26 2.67 17.91
N ASP A 76 2.00 1.36 17.89
CA ASP A 76 2.93 0.31 18.34
C ASP A 76 3.68 -0.39 17.19
N ALA A 77 3.51 0.06 15.95
CA ALA A 77 3.90 -0.69 14.76
C ALA A 77 5.41 -0.71 14.45
N LEU A 78 6.13 0.33 14.87
CA LEU A 78 7.58 0.43 14.68
C LEU A 78 8.23 0.43 16.06
N ARG A 79 8.68 -0.74 16.50
CA ARG A 79 9.58 -0.86 17.66
C ARG A 79 11.01 -0.60 17.17
N GLU A 80 11.71 0.34 17.81
CA GLU A 80 13.17 0.51 17.67
C GLU A 80 13.93 -0.74 18.09
#